data_AF-A0A8T5GZN1-F1
#
_entry.id   AF-A0A8T5GZN1-F1
#
_cell.length_a   1.000
_cell.length_b   1.000
_cell.length_c   1.000
_cell.angle_alpha   90.00
_cell.angle_beta   90.00
_cell.angle_gamma   90.00
#
_symmetry.space_group_name_H-M   'P 1'
#
loop_
_entity.id
_entity.type
_entity.pdbx_description
1 polymer ?
#
loop_
_entity_poly.entity_id
_entity_poly.type
_entity_poly.pdbx_seq_one_letter_code
_entity_poly.pdbx_strand_id
1 'polypeptide(L)' 'NRENFEGWRIRQTIKMLSTVDDFEAVREVLSATLPAEIIDWLIEKDALYRLSTFQTGVYAG' A
#
# COMPACT_ATOMS: atom_id res chain seq x y z
N ASN A 1 14.47 -3.44 17.40
CA ASN A 1 14.62 -3.61 15.93
C ASN A 1 13.38 -3.35 15.08
N ARG A 2 12.24 -2.85 15.59
CA ARG A 2 11.07 -2.53 14.75
C ARG A 2 11.24 -1.25 13.90
N GLU A 3 12.03 -0.31 14.43
CA GLU A 3 12.39 0.98 13.80
C GLU A 3 13.23 0.83 12.52
N ASN A 4 13.99 -0.27 12.39
CA ASN A 4 14.94 -0.47 11.29
C ASN A 4 14.33 -1.21 10.08
N PHE A 5 13.04 -1.54 10.15
CA PHE A 5 12.35 -2.22 9.05
C PHE A 5 11.53 -1.21 8.25
N GLU A 6 12.11 -0.66 7.19
CA GLU A 6 11.48 0.26 6.24
C GLU A 6 10.12 -0.23 5.69
N GLY A 7 9.85 -1.54 5.80
CA GLY A 7 8.56 -2.13 5.45
C GLY A 7 7.35 -1.53 6.16
N TRP A 8 7.48 -0.90 7.34
CA TRP A 8 6.36 -0.18 7.96
C TRP A 8 6.00 1.10 7.18
N ARG A 9 6.99 1.83 6.65
CA ARG A 9 6.81 3.03 5.83
C ARG A 9 6.13 2.66 4.51
N ILE A 10 6.64 1.62 3.86
CA ILE A 10 6.07 1.09 2.60
C ILE A 10 4.59 0.74 2.80
N ARG A 11 4.23 0.04 3.88
CA ARG A 11 2.82 -0.30 4.17
C ARG A 11 1.94 0.92 4.40
N GLN A 12 2.43 1.97 5.06
CA GLN A 12 1.66 3.20 5.25
C GLN A 12 1.43 3.92 3.92
N THR A 13 2.46 4.06 3.08
CA THR A 13 2.32 4.67 1.75
C THR A 13 1.31 3.91 0.88
N ILE A 14 1.44 2.58 0.79
CA ILE A 14 0.49 1.76 0.01
C ILE A 14 -0.94 1.90 0.57
N LYS A 15 -1.12 1.95 1.90
CA LYS A 15 -2.43 2.14 2.51
C LYS A 15 -3.03 3.51 2.20
N MET A 16 -2.25 4.59 2.20
CA MET A 16 -2.74 5.91 1.80
C MET A 16 -3.18 5.94 0.32
N LEU A 17 -2.48 5.21 -0.54
CA LEU A 17 -2.81 5.09 -1.97
C LEU A 17 -3.96 4.11 -2.26
N SER A 18 -4.41 3.32 -1.29
CA SER A 18 -5.44 2.29 -1.49
C SER A 18 -6.83 2.80 -1.87
N THR A 19 -7.07 4.10 -1.74
CA THR A 19 -8.33 4.77 -2.11
C THR A 19 -8.18 5.70 -3.32
N VAL A 20 -7.03 5.65 -4.00
CA VAL A 20 -6.73 6.46 -5.19
C VAL A 20 -6.98 5.60 -6.42
N ASP A 21 -7.95 6.00 -7.24
CA ASP A 21 -8.31 5.28 -8.49
C ASP A 21 -7.40 5.66 -9.67
N ASP A 22 -6.47 6.59 -9.49
CA ASP A 22 -5.45 6.96 -10.48
C ASP A 22 -4.24 6.03 -10.37
N PHE A 23 -4.24 4.98 -11.18
CA PHE A 23 -3.16 3.99 -11.19
C PHE A 23 -1.81 4.53 -11.70
N GLU A 24 -1.79 5.59 -12.51
CA GLU A 24 -0.54 6.21 -12.94
C GLU A 24 0.10 6.96 -11.76
N ALA A 25 -0.70 7.70 -11.00
CA ALA A 25 -0.23 8.33 -9.76
C ALA A 25 0.25 7.29 -8.72
N VAL A 26 -0.46 6.16 -8.59
CA VAL A 26 -0.05 5.06 -7.72
C VAL A 26 1.31 4.48 -8.15
N ARG A 27 1.52 4.25 -9.45
CA ARG A 27 2.79 3.78 -10.00
C ARG A 27 3.93 4.75 -9.73
N GLU A 28 3.71 6.03 -9.98
CA GLU A 28 4.72 7.08 -9.77
C GLU A 28 5.20 7.08 -8.31
N VAL A 29 4.28 7.12 -7.35
CA VAL A 29 4.62 7.18 -5.92
C VAL A 29 5.27 5.89 -5.44
N LEU A 30 4.77 4.72 -5.83
CA LEU A 30 5.29 3.44 -5.35
C LEU A 30 6.63 3.05 -5.99
N SER A 31 6.93 3.55 -7.20
CA SER A 31 8.19 3.27 -7.91
C SER A 31 9.45 3.68 -7.12
N ALA A 32 9.33 4.63 -6.19
CA ALA A 32 10.41 5.04 -5.30
C ALA A 32 10.83 3.94 -4.30
N THR A 33 10.00 2.92 -4.07
CA THR A 33 10.20 1.91 -3.02
C THR A 33 9.93 0.46 -3.43
N LEU A 34 9.23 0.22 -4.55
CA LEU A 34 8.83 -1.11 -5.00
C LEU A 34 9.20 -1.34 -6.48
N PRO A 35 9.54 -2.58 -6.88
CA PRO A 35 9.66 -2.95 -8.29
C PRO A 35 8.33 -2.80 -9.04
N ALA A 36 8.38 -2.40 -10.31
CA ALA A 36 7.20 -2.24 -11.16
C ALA A 36 6.31 -3.49 -11.21
N GLU A 37 6.91 -4.67 -11.34
CA GLU A 37 6.20 -5.96 -11.36
C GLU A 37 5.33 -6.20 -10.12
N ILE A 38 5.78 -5.70 -8.95
CA ILE A 38 5.01 -5.80 -7.70
C ILE A 38 3.86 -4.80 -7.68
N ILE A 39 4.09 -3.59 -8.18
CA ILE A 39 3.07 -2.54 -8.26
C ILE A 39 1.94 -2.98 -9.20
N ASP A 40 2.28 -3.48 -10.38
CA ASP A 40 1.30 -3.97 -11.35
C ASP A 40 0.53 -5.15 -10.77
N TRP A 41 1.19 -6.09 -10.09
CA TRP A 41 0.50 -7.18 -9.38
C TRP A 41 -0.51 -6.66 -8.34
N LEU A 42 -0.14 -5.63 -7.57
CA LEU A 42 -1.03 -5.04 -6.55
C LEU A 42 -2.28 -4.40 -7.17
N ILE A 43 -2.13 -3.75 -8.32
CA ILE A 43 -3.22 -3.12 -9.06
C ILE A 43 -4.10 -4.19 -9.71
N GLU A 44 -3.52 -5.12 -10.46
CA GLU A 44 -4.23 -6.17 -11.19
C GLU A 44 -5.05 -7.10 -10.28
N LYS A 45 -4.61 -7.31 -9.04
CA LYS A 45 -5.29 -8.16 -8.06
C LYS A 45 -6.24 -7.41 -7.13
N ASP A 46 -6.45 -6.11 -7.36
CA ASP A 46 -7.20 -5.24 -6.44
C ASP A 46 -6.71 -5.40 -4.98
N ALA A 47 -5.40 -5.60 -4.84
CA ALA A 47 -4.77 -5.89 -3.55
C ALA A 47 -4.56 -4.61 -2.74
N LEU A 48 -4.45 -3.46 -3.41
CA LEU A 48 -4.42 -2.14 -2.78
C LEU A 48 -5.68 -1.92 -1.92
N TYR A 49 -6.86 -2.18 -2.47
CA TYR A 49 -8.12 -2.03 -1.74
C TYR A 49 -8.16 -2.89 -0.48
N ARG A 50 -7.66 -4.14 -0.53
CA ARG A 50 -7.60 -5.01 0.65
C ARG A 50 -6.74 -4.42 1.78
N LEU A 51 -5.68 -3.68 1.43
CA LEU A 51 -4.82 -3.01 2.42
C LEU A 51 -5.51 -1.85 3.14
N SER A 52 -6.53 -1.22 2.55
CA SER A 52 -7.34 -0.19 3.21
C SER A 52 -7.99 -0.71 4.50
N THR A 53 -8.39 -1.99 4.49
CA THR A 53 -9.07 -2.68 5.60
C THR A 53 -8.13 -3.39 6.58
N PHE A 54 -6.83 -3.51 6.26
CA PHE A 54 -5.86 -4.06 7.20
C PHE A 54 -5.64 -3.08 8.36
N GLN A 55 -5.63 -3.61 9.59
CA GLN A 55 -5.52 -2.89 10.89
C GLN A 55 -6.78 -2.20 11.44
N THR A 56 -7.93 -2.17 10.75
CA THR A 56 -9.19 -1.84 11.44
C THR A 56 -9.64 -3.07 12.24
N GLY A 57 -8.91 -3.38 13.30
CA GLY A 57 -9.55 -4.08 14.41
C GLY A 57 -10.71 -3.20 14.84
N VAL A 58 -11.91 -3.78 14.92
CA VAL A 58 -13.06 -3.10 15.50
C VAL A 58 -12.63 -2.67 16.90
N TYR A 59 -12.27 -1.40 17.08
CA TYR A 59 -12.29 -0.81 18.40
C TYR A 59 -13.78 -0.70 18.74
N ALA A 60 -14.34 -1.80 19.22
CA ALA A 60 -15.55 -1.75 20.01
C ALA A 60 -15.18 -0.89 21.21
N GLY A 61 -15.64 0.36 21.18
CA GLY A 61 -15.59 1.25 22.33
C GLY A 61 -16.33 0.69 23.52
#